data_AF-A0A1Y6KIJ9-F1
#
_entry.id   AF-A0A1Y6KIJ9-F1
#
_cell.length_a   1.000
_cell.length_b   1.000
_cell.length_c   1.000
_cell.angle_alpha   90.00
_cell.angle_beta   90.00
_cell.angle_gamma   90.00
#
_symmetry.space_group_name_H-M   'P 1'
#
loop_
_entity.id
_entity.type
_entity.pdbx_description
1 polymer ?
#
loop_
_entity_poly.entity_id
_entity_poly.type
_entity_poly.pdbx_seq_one_letter_code
_entity_poly.pdbx_strand_id
1 'polypeptide(L)' 'MTAMGRHLHSAQRPGNRNAAADRAAVDAAWHVLEAANELGDETTVAACRRIIDASLNGVGADNADLQRVADYFR' A
#
# COMPACT_ATOMS: atom_id res chain seq x y z
N MET A 1 43.39 -27.20 2.94
CA MET A 1 41.98 -27.60 2.76
C MET A 1 41.15 -26.33 2.74
N THR A 2 40.55 -26.07 1.59
CA THR A 2 39.96 -24.80 1.15
C THR A 2 38.67 -24.45 1.90
N ALA A 3 38.49 -23.16 2.17
CA ALA A 3 37.36 -22.51 2.82
C ALA A 3 36.01 -22.73 2.11
N MET A 4 34.92 -22.83 2.87
CA MET A 4 33.54 -22.50 2.44
C MET A 4 32.84 -21.94 3.70
N GLY A 5 32.55 -20.65 3.85
CA GLY A 5 32.03 -19.73 2.84
C GLY A 5 30.54 -19.58 3.08
N ARG A 6 30.17 -18.62 3.95
CA ARG A 6 28.82 -18.08 4.15
C ARG A 6 28.09 -17.92 2.81
N HIS A 7 26.88 -18.45 2.64
CA HIS A 7 25.88 -17.83 1.78
C HIS A 7 24.47 -18.15 2.28
N LEU A 8 23.98 -17.25 3.14
CA LEU A 8 22.57 -16.92 3.22
C LEU A 8 22.15 -16.49 1.81
N HIS A 9 21.36 -17.30 1.13
CA HIS A 9 20.65 -16.88 -0.07
C HIS A 9 19.17 -16.79 0.28
N SER A 10 18.82 -15.68 0.94
CA SER A 10 17.45 -15.17 0.95
C SER A 10 17.06 -14.92 -0.50
N ALA A 11 16.30 -15.86 -1.07
CA ALA A 11 15.63 -15.69 -2.34
C ALA A 11 14.59 -14.56 -2.19
N GLN A 12 15.04 -13.33 -2.46
CA GLN A 12 14.19 -12.17 -2.60
C GLN A 12 13.30 -12.42 -3.82
N ARG A 13 12.08 -12.94 -3.61
CA ARG A 13 11.08 -13.08 -4.67
C ARG A 13 10.82 -11.69 -5.27
N PRO A 14 10.99 -11.47 -6.59
CA PRO A 14 10.78 -10.15 -7.20
C PRO A 14 9.31 -9.70 -7.24
N GLY A 15 8.38 -10.43 -6.61
CA GLY A 15 6.96 -10.05 -6.48
C GLY A 15 6.58 -9.29 -5.21
N ASN A 16 7.52 -8.96 -4.30
CA ASN A 16 7.19 -8.42 -2.98
C ASN A 16 7.12 -6.88 -2.88
N ARG A 17 7.66 -6.14 -3.85
CA ARG A 17 7.68 -4.67 -3.78
C ARG A 17 6.29 -4.07 -3.99
N ASN A 18 5.52 -4.63 -4.92
CA ASN A 18 4.15 -4.18 -5.18
C ASN A 18 3.24 -4.57 -4.01
N ALA A 19 3.35 -5.79 -3.48
CA ALA A 19 2.58 -6.19 -2.30
C ALA A 19 2.90 -5.35 -1.05
N ALA A 20 4.16 -4.96 -0.84
CA ALA A 20 4.55 -4.08 0.25
C ALA A 20 4.05 -2.64 0.05
N ALA A 21 4.10 -2.13 -1.18
CA ALA A 21 3.57 -0.81 -1.52
C ALA A 21 2.03 -0.77 -1.38
N ASP A 22 1.34 -1.81 -1.83
CA ASP A 22 -0.11 -1.97 -1.68
C ASP A 22 -0.48 -2.03 -0.19
N ARG A 23 0.28 -2.77 0.63
CA ARG A 23 0.07 -2.82 2.08
C ARG A 23 0.22 -1.44 2.72
N ALA A 24 1.28 -0.72 2.39
CA ALA A 24 1.53 0.62 2.93
C ALA A 24 0.43 1.61 2.49
N ALA A 25 -0.05 1.50 1.25
CA ALA A 25 -1.14 2.31 0.74
C ALA A 25 -2.47 2.01 1.43
N VAL A 26 -2.75 0.74 1.74
CA VAL A 26 -3.95 0.35 2.51
C VAL A 26 -3.88 0.86 3.93
N ASP A 27 -2.73 0.73 4.60
CA ASP A 27 -2.54 1.26 5.96
C ASP A 27 -2.71 2.80 5.97
N ALA A 28 -2.16 3.50 4.97
CA ALA A 28 -2.38 4.94 4.81
C ALA A 28 -3.85 5.27 4.51
N ALA A 29 -4.53 4.49 3.67
CA ALA A 29 -5.94 4.69 3.33
C ALA A 29 -6.86 4.57 4.55
N TRP A 30 -6.56 3.71 5.53
CA TRP A 30 -7.33 3.65 6.78
C TRP A 30 -7.20 4.94 7.60
N HIS A 31 -5.98 5.45 7.77
CA HIS A 31 -5.74 6.71 8.48
C HIS A 31 -6.34 7.92 7.76
N VAL A 32 -6.19 8.00 6.42
CA VAL A 32 -6.77 9.07 5.61
C VAL A 32 -8.30 8.99 5.62
N LEU A 33 -8.88 7.79 5.58
CA LEU A 33 -10.33 7.61 5.65
C LEU A 33 -10.91 8.19 6.94
N GLU A 34 -10.29 7.94 8.08
CA GLU A 34 -10.70 8.52 9.36
C GLU A 34 -10.69 10.05 9.30
N ALA A 35 -9.56 10.65 8.89
CA ALA A 35 -9.42 12.09 8.78
C ALA A 35 -10.40 12.72 7.76
N ALA A 36 -10.62 12.06 6.63
CA ALA A 36 -11.53 12.54 5.60
C ALA A 36 -12.99 12.49 6.04
N ASN A 37 -13.39 11.49 6.83
CA ASN A 37 -14.73 11.44 7.44
C ASN A 37 -14.93 12.56 8.47
N GLU A 38 -13.91 12.88 9.27
CA GLU A 38 -13.98 13.98 10.23
C GLU A 38 -14.12 15.36 9.55
N LEU A 39 -13.51 15.52 8.38
CA LEU A 39 -13.54 16.77 7.60
C LEU A 39 -14.70 16.85 6.58
N GLY A 40 -15.41 15.74 6.34
CA GLY A 40 -16.47 15.66 5.33
C GLY A 40 -15.97 15.66 3.88
N ASP A 41 -14.73 15.23 3.62
CA ASP A 41 -14.17 15.08 2.26
C ASP A 41 -14.63 13.75 1.64
N GLU A 42 -15.84 13.75 1.10
CA GLU A 42 -16.45 12.60 0.42
C GLU A 42 -15.62 12.09 -0.78
N THR A 43 -14.85 12.96 -1.44
CA THR A 43 -14.02 12.57 -2.58
C THR A 43 -12.85 11.69 -2.12
N THR A 44 -12.20 12.09 -1.04
CA THR A 44 -11.12 11.32 -0.43
C THR A 44 -11.63 10.06 0.25
N VAL A 45 -12.79 10.11 0.92
CA VAL A 45 -13.46 8.92 1.47
C VAL A 45 -13.71 7.87 0.39
N ALA A 46 -14.21 8.27 -0.78
CA ALA A 46 -14.46 7.37 -1.90
C ALA A 46 -13.15 6.74 -2.44
N ALA A 47 -12.07 7.51 -2.54
CA ALA A 47 -10.77 7.00 -2.97
C ALA A 47 -10.19 5.98 -1.98
N CYS A 48 -10.23 6.28 -0.68
CA CYS A 48 -9.75 5.36 0.36
C CYS A 48 -10.53 4.04 0.33
N ARG A 49 -11.87 4.12 0.21
CA ARG A 49 -12.72 2.92 0.09
C ARG A 49 -12.35 2.07 -1.11
N ARG A 50 -12.03 2.65 -2.27
CA ARG A 50 -11.60 1.89 -3.47
C ARG A 50 -10.25 1.20 -3.28
N ILE A 51 -9.30 1.83 -2.60
CA ILE A 51 -7.99 1.21 -2.30
C ILE A 51 -8.16 0.00 -1.37
N ILE A 52 -8.94 0.18 -0.31
CA ILE A 52 -9.22 -0.88 0.67
C ILE A 52 -9.98 -2.03 0.00
N ASP A 53 -11.03 -1.72 -0.76
CA ASP A 53 -11.81 -2.72 -1.49
C ASP A 53 -10.95 -3.49 -2.51
N ALA A 54 -10.09 -2.80 -3.26
CA ALA A 54 -9.17 -3.44 -4.18
C ALA A 54 -8.26 -4.44 -3.45
N SER A 55 -7.67 -4.03 -2.32
CA SER A 55 -6.84 -4.92 -1.51
C SER A 55 -7.61 -6.11 -0.93
N LEU A 56 -8.86 -5.93 -0.50
CA LEU A 56 -9.70 -7.00 0.03
C LEU A 56 -10.07 -8.01 -1.06
N ASN A 57 -10.25 -7.54 -2.29
CA ASN A 57 -10.51 -8.37 -3.46
C ASN A 57 -9.23 -8.95 -4.09
N GLY A 58 -8.04 -8.65 -3.54
CA GLY A 58 -6.76 -9.12 -4.06
C GLY A 58 -6.37 -8.52 -5.42
N VAL A 59 -6.95 -7.37 -5.76
CA VAL A 59 -6.62 -6.59 -6.96
C VAL A 59 -5.82 -5.35 -6.58
N GLY A 60 -5.01 -4.85 -7.52
CA GLY A 60 -4.26 -3.61 -7.32
C GLY A 60 -5.19 -2.40 -7.33
N ALA A 61 -4.96 -1.47 -6.42
CA ALA A 61 -5.69 -0.20 -6.40
C ALA A 61 -5.28 0.69 -7.59
N ASP A 62 -6.18 1.60 -7.98
CA ASP A 62 -5.89 2.55 -9.06
C ASP A 62 -4.81 3.56 -8.65
N ASN A 63 -3.88 3.86 -9.55
CA ASN A 63 -2.79 4.80 -9.27
C ASN A 63 -3.28 6.20 -8.90
N ALA A 64 -4.40 6.66 -9.46
CA ALA A 64 -4.96 7.97 -9.13
C ALA A 64 -5.48 8.02 -7.69
N ASP A 65 -6.08 6.93 -7.22
CA ASP A 65 -6.51 6.81 -5.82
C ASP A 65 -5.30 6.70 -4.88
N LEU A 66 -4.29 5.90 -5.26
CA LEU A 66 -3.03 5.78 -4.51
C LEU A 66 -2.31 7.13 -4.36
N GLN A 67 -2.20 7.90 -5.45
CA GLN A 67 -1.59 9.23 -5.41
C GLN A 67 -2.38 10.19 -4.52
N ARG A 68 -3.71 10.20 -4.63
CA ARG A 68 -4.56 11.04 -3.78
C ARG A 68 -4.34 10.77 -2.29
N VAL A 69 -4.28 9.49 -1.88
CA VAL A 69 -4.02 9.11 -0.49
C VAL A 69 -2.59 9.46 -0.07
N ALA A 70 -1.61 9.26 -0.95
CA ALA A 70 -0.22 9.60 -0.67
C ALA A 70 0.01 11.11 -0.49
N ASP A 71 -0.74 11.94 -1.23
CA ASP A 71 -0.61 13.40 -1.17
C ASP A 71 -1.51 14.06 -0.10
N TYR A 72 -2.39 13.30 0.57
CA TYR A 72 -3.37 13.86 1.52
C TYR A 72 -2.73 14.54 2.75
N PHE A 73 -1.62 14.00 3.27
CA PHE A 73 -0.90 14.53 4.43
C PHE A 73 0.43 15.22 4.07
N ARG A 74 0.66 15.48 2.79
CA ARG A 74 1.93 16.02 2.29
C ARG A 74 2.07 17.52 2.48
#